data_AF-A0AAV4GPH0-F1
#
_entry.id   AF-A0AAV4GPH0-F1
#
_cell.length_a   1.000
_cell.length_b   1.000
_cell.length_c   1.000
_cell.angle_alpha   90.00
_cell.angle_beta   90.00
_cell.angle_gamma   90.00
#
_symmetry.space_group_name_H-M   'P 1'
#
loop_
_entity.id
_entity.type
_entity.pdbx_description
1 polymer ?
#
loop_
_entity_poly.entity_id
_entity_poly.type
_entity_poly.pdbx_seq_one_letter_code
_entity_poly.pdbx_strand_id
1 'polypeptide(L)'
;MNDLGIIEKVTDPTDWCSPMVPVLKKNGEVRICTDFKNLNKHLKRERYRVPTADFLIHKLTGSTVFSKLDLASGFWQIPLDQDTAKLTTFITPCGRSYYKPLPFGISSAPEIFQRTMVEILRNESNTICYMDGILIYSKNRKEHEKHLRRYSQIEKECLGIVWACERFDKYLTGLAHFTAVTDHKPLLPIVNKKGIPEAPTRCK
;
A
#
# COMPACT_ATOMS: atom_id res chain seq x y z
N MET A 1 11.49 0.21 12.84
CA MET A 1 11.42 0.81 11.48
C MET A 1 12.69 0.54 10.69
N ASN A 2 13.89 0.80 11.25
CA ASN A 2 15.17 0.38 10.63
C ASN A 2 15.24 -1.13 10.41
N ASP A 3 14.96 -1.94 11.43
CA ASP A 3 15.06 -3.41 11.35
C ASP A 3 14.02 -4.04 10.42
N LEU A 4 12.95 -3.31 10.10
CA LEU A 4 11.91 -3.72 9.15
C LEU A 4 12.21 -3.25 7.71
N GLY A 5 13.34 -2.56 7.47
CA GLY A 5 13.70 -2.02 6.16
C GLY A 5 12.77 -0.91 5.66
N ILE A 6 11.99 -0.29 6.54
CA ILE A 6 11.02 0.76 6.19
C ILE A 6 11.74 2.11 5.94
N ILE A 7 12.88 2.32 6.59
CA ILE A 7 13.65 3.56 6.49
C ILE A 7 15.13 3.26 6.22
N GLU A 8 15.82 4.19 5.58
CA GLU A 8 17.25 4.14 5.32
C GLU A 8 17.94 5.43 5.77
N LYS A 9 19.16 5.33 6.29
CA LYS A 9 19.94 6.50 6.69
C LYS A 9 20.40 7.30 5.48
N VAL A 10 20.41 8.63 5.62
CA VAL A 10 20.97 9.52 4.61
C VAL A 10 21.99 10.46 5.22
N THR A 11 23.18 10.49 4.62
CA THR A 11 24.29 11.38 5.01
C THR A 11 24.41 12.57 4.06
N ASP A 12 24.04 12.35 2.79
CA ASP A 12 24.18 13.36 1.75
C ASP A 12 23.20 14.54 1.94
N PRO A 13 23.47 15.69 1.31
CA PRO A 13 22.52 16.79 1.27
C PRO A 13 21.17 16.37 0.66
N THR A 14 20.08 16.85 1.26
CA THR A 14 18.71 16.60 0.77
C THR A 14 17.93 17.90 0.75
N ASP A 15 17.13 18.12 -0.29
CA ASP A 15 16.32 19.35 -0.42
C ASP A 15 15.16 19.39 0.59
N TRP A 16 14.72 18.23 1.05
CA TRP A 16 13.61 18.07 1.98
C TRP A 16 14.08 17.45 3.29
N CYS A 17 13.49 17.91 4.39
CA CYS A 17 13.72 17.36 5.72
C CYS A 17 12.54 17.71 6.64
N SER A 18 11.76 16.71 7.03
CA SER A 18 10.63 16.84 7.95
C SER A 18 11.01 16.47 9.39
N PRO A 19 10.50 17.14 10.43
CA PRO A 19 10.78 16.75 11.80
C PRO A 19 9.97 15.51 12.21
N MET A 20 10.59 14.65 13.03
CA MET A 20 9.90 13.58 13.75
C MET A 20 9.04 14.15 14.88
N VAL A 21 7.80 13.64 15.00
CA VAL A 21 6.83 14.04 16.02
C VAL A 21 6.35 12.80 16.79
N PRO A 22 6.71 12.64 18.08
CA PRO A 22 6.13 11.61 18.92
C PRO A 22 4.70 12.00 19.32
N VAL A 23 3.76 11.09 19.15
CA VAL A 23 2.35 11.26 19.52
C VAL A 23 1.97 10.19 20.54
N LEU A 24 1.47 10.62 21.70
CA LEU A 24 0.95 9.70 22.71
C LEU A 24 -0.48 9.28 22.35
N LYS A 25 -0.71 7.99 22.15
CA LYS A 25 -2.07 7.46 22.00
C LYS A 25 -2.80 7.48 23.35
N LYS A 26 -4.13 7.41 23.31
CA LYS A 26 -4.99 7.33 24.52
C LYS A 26 -4.66 6.11 25.41
N ASN A 27 -4.10 5.05 24.84
CA ASN A 27 -3.67 3.84 25.55
C ASN A 27 -2.25 3.95 26.14
N GLY A 28 -1.60 5.12 26.08
CA GLY A 28 -0.24 5.35 26.57
C GLY A 28 0.88 4.93 25.61
N GLU A 29 0.56 4.32 24.47
CA GLU A 29 1.55 3.90 23.47
C GLU A 29 2.07 5.12 22.69
N VAL A 30 3.39 5.21 22.49
CA VAL A 30 4.00 6.27 21.69
C VAL A 30 4.02 5.86 20.22
N ARG A 31 3.40 6.68 19.37
CA ARG A 31 3.47 6.56 17.91
C ARG A 31 4.43 7.60 17.36
N ILE A 32 5.44 7.16 16.63
CA ILE A 32 6.32 8.07 15.90
C ILE A 32 5.64 8.45 14.57
N CYS A 33 5.42 9.76 14.40
CA CYS A 33 4.91 10.36 13.19
C CYS A 33 5.96 11.30 12.58
N THR A 34 5.77 11.69 11.32
CA THR A 34 6.64 12.64 10.63
C THR A 34 5.77 13.80 10.14
N ASP A 35 6.17 15.04 10.42
CA ASP A 35 5.39 16.22 10.00
C ASP A 35 5.67 16.55 8.53
N PHE A 36 4.86 15.98 7.64
CA PHE A 36 4.90 16.23 6.20
C PHE A 36 4.07 17.45 5.76
N LYS A 37 3.61 18.34 6.67
CA LYS A 37 2.80 19.51 6.26
C LYS A 37 3.48 20.37 5.20
N ASN A 38 4.78 20.62 5.32
CA ASN A 38 5.50 21.43 4.34
C ASN A 38 5.61 20.72 2.99
N LEU A 39 6.00 19.44 2.99
CA LEU A 39 6.05 18.62 1.79
C LEU A 39 4.69 18.57 1.09
N ASN A 40 3.62 18.32 1.85
CA ASN A 40 2.25 18.22 1.36
C ASN A 40 1.75 19.47 0.61
N LYS A 41 2.23 20.66 0.95
CA LYS A 41 1.88 21.90 0.23
C LYS A 41 2.44 21.94 -1.19
N HIS A 42 3.53 21.22 -1.44
CA HIS A 42 4.28 21.22 -2.70
C HIS A 42 4.01 19.97 -3.54
N LEU A 43 3.32 18.97 -2.98
CA LEU A 43 2.93 17.77 -3.72
C LEU A 43 1.86 18.09 -4.75
N LYS A 44 2.13 17.69 -6.00
CA LYS A 44 1.12 17.67 -7.06
C LYS A 44 0.21 16.46 -6.86
N ARG A 45 -0.96 16.69 -6.26
CA ARG A 45 -1.92 15.62 -5.95
C ARG A 45 -2.77 15.28 -7.16
N GLU A 46 -2.77 14.00 -7.54
CA GLU A 46 -3.80 13.44 -8.41
C GLU A 46 -5.10 13.33 -7.62
N ARG A 47 -6.19 13.93 -8.14
CA ARG A 47 -7.52 13.83 -7.52
C ARG A 47 -8.19 12.54 -7.99
N TYR A 48 -7.89 11.43 -7.34
CA TYR A 48 -8.61 10.17 -7.58
C TYR A 48 -10.02 10.26 -6.97
N ARG A 49 -11.05 10.07 -7.80
CA ARG A 49 -12.44 10.11 -7.32
C ARG A 49 -12.76 8.83 -6.57
N VAL A 50 -12.79 8.93 -5.24
CA VAL A 50 -13.33 7.89 -4.38
C VAL A 50 -14.86 7.82 -4.62
N PRO A 51 -15.44 6.63 -4.77
CA PRO A 51 -16.89 6.47 -4.92
C PRO A 51 -17.65 7.08 -3.75
N THR A 52 -18.80 7.70 -4.03
CA THR A 52 -19.69 8.26 -3.01
C THR A 52 -20.38 7.16 -2.22
N ALA A 53 -20.81 7.47 -0.99
CA ALA A 53 -21.53 6.52 -0.15
C ALA A 53 -22.78 5.95 -0.85
N ASP A 54 -23.55 6.78 -1.55
CA ASP A 54 -24.74 6.35 -2.30
C ASP A 54 -24.41 5.32 -3.39
N PHE A 55 -23.32 5.54 -4.13
CA PHE A 55 -22.86 4.59 -5.14
C PHE A 55 -22.46 3.25 -4.50
N LEU A 56 -21.78 3.30 -3.34
CA LEU A 56 -21.41 2.10 -2.60
C LEU A 56 -22.66 1.36 -2.10
N ILE A 57 -23.63 2.07 -1.52
CA ILE A 57 -24.88 1.50 -1.02
C ILE A 57 -25.65 0.78 -2.13
N HIS A 58 -25.74 1.39 -3.31
CA HIS A 58 -26.39 0.76 -4.48
C HIS A 58 -25.69 -0.56 -4.88
N LYS A 59 -24.36 -0.63 -4.75
CA LYS A 59 -23.59 -1.84 -5.03
C LYS A 59 -23.85 -2.95 -4.00
N LEU A 60 -24.22 -2.58 -2.77
CA LEU A 60 -24.51 -3.50 -1.67
C LEU A 60 -25.95 -4.03 -1.69
N THR A 61 -26.85 -3.43 -2.47
CA THR A 61 -28.27 -3.82 -2.53
C THR A 61 -28.45 -5.31 -2.81
N GLY A 62 -29.28 -5.97 -1.99
CA GLY A 62 -29.54 -7.41 -2.07
C GLY A 62 -28.51 -8.30 -1.39
N SER A 63 -27.47 -7.72 -0.77
CA SER A 63 -26.49 -8.46 0.03
C SER A 63 -26.94 -8.59 1.47
N THR A 64 -26.69 -9.74 2.08
CA THR A 64 -27.08 -10.04 3.48
C THR A 64 -25.88 -10.40 4.36
N VAL A 65 -24.72 -10.68 3.75
CA VAL A 65 -23.49 -11.08 4.46
C VAL A 65 -22.35 -10.15 4.03
N PHE A 66 -21.61 -9.65 5.02
CA PHE A 66 -20.55 -8.67 4.83
C PHE A 66 -19.33 -9.06 5.68
N SER A 67 -18.13 -8.87 5.11
CA SER A 67 -16.86 -8.99 5.82
C SER A 67 -16.01 -7.77 5.52
N LYS A 68 -15.50 -7.12 6.57
CA LYS A 68 -14.52 -6.04 6.44
C LYS A 68 -13.13 -6.61 6.72
N LEU A 69 -12.22 -6.41 5.79
CA LEU A 69 -10.81 -6.73 5.95
C LEU A 69 -10.04 -5.45 6.14
N ASP A 70 -9.36 -5.32 7.28
CA ASP A 70 -8.51 -4.17 7.56
C ASP A 70 -7.12 -4.38 6.92
N LEU A 71 -6.69 -3.42 6.12
CA LEU A 71 -5.36 -3.40 5.52
C LEU A 71 -4.41 -2.72 6.49
N ALA A 72 -4.06 -3.44 7.56
CA ALA A 72 -3.08 -2.98 8.53
C ALA A 72 -1.78 -2.55 7.80
N SER A 73 -1.34 -1.32 8.07
CA SER A 73 -0.15 -0.73 7.44
C SER A 73 -0.16 -0.69 5.91
N GLY A 74 -1.35 -0.58 5.29
CA GLY A 74 -1.54 -0.61 3.83
C GLY A 74 -0.59 0.29 3.03
N PHE A 75 -0.27 1.50 3.51
CA PHE A 75 0.64 2.38 2.76
C PHE A 75 2.07 1.86 2.68
N TRP A 76 2.57 1.16 3.72
CA TRP A 76 3.90 0.57 3.68
C TRP A 76 4.04 -0.57 2.65
N GLN A 77 2.92 -0.97 2.04
CA GLN A 77 2.90 -1.93 0.97
C GLN A 77 3.29 -1.32 -0.38
N ILE A 78 3.22 0.01 -0.52
CA ILE A 78 3.56 0.71 -1.75
C ILE A 78 4.97 1.28 -1.60
N PRO A 79 5.97 0.77 -2.31
CA PRO A 79 7.30 1.35 -2.30
C PRO A 79 7.34 2.68 -3.04
N LEU A 80 8.37 3.45 -2.73
CA LEU A 80 8.72 4.68 -3.42
C LEU A 80 9.96 4.42 -4.27
N ASP A 81 9.99 5.03 -5.45
CA ASP A 81 11.23 5.18 -6.20
C ASP A 81 12.24 6.02 -5.41
N GLN A 82 13.53 5.89 -5.74
CA GLN A 82 14.61 6.48 -4.95
C GLN A 82 14.52 8.01 -4.84
N ASP A 83 14.07 8.70 -5.89
CA ASP A 83 13.97 10.16 -5.90
C ASP A 83 12.79 10.62 -5.04
N THR A 84 11.63 9.96 -5.17
CA THR A 84 10.46 10.21 -4.31
C THR A 84 10.74 9.86 -2.85
N ALA A 85 11.49 8.77 -2.59
CA ALA A 85 11.89 8.36 -1.25
C ALA A 85 12.66 9.47 -0.54
N LYS A 86 13.62 10.12 -1.20
CA LYS A 86 14.39 11.26 -0.65
C LYS A 86 13.53 12.48 -0.33
N LEU A 87 12.38 12.68 -0.97
CA LEU A 87 11.45 13.75 -0.57
C LEU A 87 10.87 13.51 0.84
N THR A 88 10.81 12.24 1.26
CA THR A 88 10.29 11.84 2.57
C THR A 88 11.35 11.85 3.67
N THR A 89 12.52 12.44 3.41
CA THR A 89 13.59 12.57 4.42
C THR A 89 13.06 13.27 5.67
N PHE A 90 13.40 12.71 6.82
CA PHE A 90 13.06 13.23 8.12
C PHE A 90 14.26 13.19 9.07
N ILE A 91 14.20 14.03 10.10
CA ILE A 91 15.25 14.16 11.12
C ILE A 91 14.77 13.63 12.48
N THR A 92 15.65 12.88 13.11
CA THR A 92 15.52 12.37 14.48
C THR A 92 16.72 12.84 15.31
N PRO A 93 16.70 12.73 16.65
CA PRO A 93 17.88 12.96 17.48
C PRO A 93 19.10 12.11 17.10
N CYS A 94 18.89 11.00 16.40
CA CYS A 94 19.93 10.06 15.98
C CYS A 94 20.41 10.29 14.54
N GLY A 95 19.96 11.37 13.88
CA GLY A 95 20.31 11.71 12.50
C GLY A 95 19.12 11.68 11.52
N ARG A 96 19.44 11.76 10.23
CA ARG A 96 18.46 11.83 9.13
C ARG A 96 18.25 10.48 8.47
N SER A 97 17.02 10.22 8.05
CA SER A 97 16.62 9.02 7.33
C SER A 97 15.47 9.33 6.39
N TYR A 98 15.22 8.49 5.39
CA TYR A 98 14.05 8.59 4.51
C TYR A 98 13.27 7.28 4.49
N TYR A 99 12.02 7.32 4.04
CA TYR A 99 11.18 6.13 3.92
C TYR A 99 11.39 5.45 2.57
N LYS A 100 11.53 4.12 2.58
CA LYS A 100 11.50 3.31 1.35
C LYS A 100 10.08 3.06 0.85
N PRO A 101 9.09 2.76 1.71
CA PRO A 101 7.71 2.70 1.29
C PRO A 101 6.93 3.95 1.69
N LEU A 102 5.79 4.14 1.02
CA LEU A 102 4.89 5.28 1.16
C LEU A 102 4.53 5.50 2.65
N PRO A 103 4.99 6.59 3.27
CA PRO A 103 4.77 6.80 4.68
C PRO A 103 3.41 7.40 4.97
N PHE A 104 2.94 7.18 6.20
CA PHE A 104 1.77 7.87 6.74
C PHE A 104 2.02 9.38 6.84
N GLY A 105 0.96 10.17 6.61
CA GLY A 105 1.01 11.63 6.69
C GLY A 105 1.23 12.32 5.35
N ILE A 106 1.53 11.57 4.28
CA ILE A 106 1.54 12.09 2.91
C ILE A 106 0.11 12.26 2.40
N SER A 107 -0.19 13.45 1.89
CA SER A 107 -1.54 13.86 1.50
C SER A 107 -2.08 13.12 0.27
N SER A 108 -1.22 12.65 -0.64
CA SER A 108 -1.60 11.86 -1.82
C SER A 108 -1.64 10.34 -1.56
N ALA A 109 -1.20 9.89 -0.38
CA ALA A 109 -1.09 8.46 -0.10
C ALA A 109 -2.42 7.70 -0.19
N PRO A 110 -3.54 8.21 0.36
CA PRO A 110 -4.83 7.53 0.28
C PRO A 110 -5.31 7.34 -1.16
N GLU A 111 -5.14 8.33 -2.04
CA GLU A 111 -5.55 8.24 -3.45
C GLU A 111 -4.72 7.22 -4.22
N ILE A 112 -3.40 7.22 -4.02
CA ILE A 112 -2.49 6.25 -4.64
C ILE A 112 -2.86 4.83 -4.19
N PHE A 113 -3.11 4.66 -2.90
CA PHE A 113 -3.51 3.38 -2.32
C PHE A 113 -4.85 2.90 -2.87
N GLN A 114 -5.87 3.77 -2.86
CA GLN A 114 -7.20 3.48 -3.38
C GLN A 114 -7.15 3.09 -4.86
N ARG A 115 -6.43 3.82 -5.70
CA ARG A 115 -6.28 3.51 -7.13
C ARG A 115 -5.66 2.14 -7.33
N THR A 116 -4.55 1.89 -6.63
CA THR A 116 -3.83 0.62 -6.71
C THR A 116 -4.76 -0.53 -6.35
N MET A 117 -5.42 -0.47 -5.19
CA MET A 117 -6.34 -1.50 -4.72
C MET A 117 -7.54 -1.72 -5.65
N VAL A 118 -8.12 -0.66 -6.22
CA VAL A 118 -9.20 -0.79 -7.21
C VAL A 118 -8.71 -1.50 -8.49
N GLU A 119 -7.45 -1.32 -8.88
CA GLU A 119 -6.87 -2.02 -10.02
C GLU A 119 -6.64 -3.51 -9.72
N ILE A 120 -6.15 -3.86 -8.51
CA ILE A 120 -6.02 -5.26 -8.07
C ILE A 120 -7.38 -5.96 -8.04
N LEU A 121 -8.38 -5.29 -7.50
CA LEU A 121 -9.73 -5.84 -7.29
C LEU A 121 -10.66 -5.65 -8.49
N ARG A 122 -10.17 -5.14 -9.63
CA ARG A 122 -11.01 -4.76 -10.78
C ARG A 122 -11.89 -5.90 -11.30
N ASN A 123 -11.39 -7.13 -11.21
CA ASN A 123 -12.09 -8.33 -11.68
C ASN A 123 -12.99 -8.97 -10.61
N GLU A 124 -13.02 -8.44 -9.39
CA GLU A 124 -13.80 -8.97 -8.28
C GLU A 124 -15.03 -8.08 -8.00
N SER A 125 -16.16 -8.44 -8.62
CA SER A 125 -17.42 -7.69 -8.54
C SER A 125 -17.95 -7.53 -7.11
N ASN A 126 -17.63 -8.47 -6.21
CA ASN A 126 -18.16 -8.58 -4.85
C ASN A 126 -17.28 -7.90 -3.79
N THR A 127 -16.39 -7.02 -4.24
CA THR A 127 -15.47 -6.28 -3.39
C THR A 127 -15.63 -4.78 -3.59
N ILE A 128 -15.44 -4.03 -2.51
CA ILE A 128 -15.29 -2.59 -2.48
C ILE A 128 -14.04 -2.30 -1.67
N CYS A 129 -13.06 -1.64 -2.27
CA CYS A 129 -11.99 -1.00 -1.51
C CYS A 129 -12.47 0.40 -1.11
N TYR A 130 -12.33 0.75 0.17
CA TYR A 130 -12.60 2.11 0.63
C TYR A 130 -11.59 2.47 1.72
N MET A 131 -10.70 3.41 1.41
CA MET A 131 -9.59 3.81 2.29
C MET A 131 -8.74 2.59 2.70
N ASP A 132 -8.54 2.38 3.99
CA ASP A 132 -7.66 1.35 4.56
C ASP A 132 -8.35 -0.02 4.73
N GLY A 133 -9.46 -0.27 4.03
CA GLY A 133 -10.22 -1.52 4.19
C GLY A 133 -10.89 -2.01 2.91
N ILE A 134 -11.08 -3.32 2.86
CA ILE A 134 -11.82 -4.00 1.79
C ILE A 134 -13.10 -4.55 2.39
N LEU A 135 -14.22 -4.17 1.82
CA LEU A 135 -15.52 -4.73 2.12
C LEU A 135 -15.84 -5.81 1.08
N ILE A 136 -16.02 -7.03 1.55
CA ILE A 136 -16.52 -8.16 0.77
C ILE A 136 -17.99 -8.34 1.14
N TYR A 137 -18.86 -8.50 0.15
CA TYR A 137 -20.31 -8.57 0.36
C TYR A 137 -20.98 -9.62 -0.51
N SER A 138 -22.06 -10.23 -0.03
CA SER A 138 -22.70 -11.39 -0.70
C SER A 138 -24.17 -11.55 -0.30
N LYS A 139 -24.96 -12.24 -1.15
CA LYS A 139 -26.40 -12.45 -0.93
C LYS A 139 -26.71 -13.51 0.13
N ASN A 140 -25.81 -14.45 0.33
CA ASN A 140 -25.93 -15.52 1.32
C ASN A 140 -24.54 -16.02 1.76
N ARG A 141 -24.51 -16.81 2.83
CA ARG A 141 -23.26 -17.28 3.45
C ARG A 141 -22.45 -18.22 2.54
N LYS A 142 -23.11 -19.08 1.76
CA LYS A 142 -22.43 -20.02 0.84
C LYS A 142 -21.67 -19.29 -0.27
N GLU A 143 -22.27 -18.26 -0.85
CA GLU A 143 -21.59 -17.36 -1.80
C GLU A 143 -20.47 -16.58 -1.12
N HIS A 144 -20.70 -16.11 0.11
CA HIS A 144 -19.73 -15.33 0.85
C HIS A 144 -18.42 -16.09 1.10
N GLU A 145 -18.51 -17.36 1.49
CA GLU A 145 -17.33 -18.21 1.66
C GLU A 145 -16.56 -18.38 0.34
N LYS A 146 -17.25 -18.46 -0.80
CA LYS A 146 -16.62 -18.51 -2.12
C LYS A 146 -15.89 -17.20 -2.45
N HIS A 147 -16.49 -16.06 -2.16
CA HIS A 147 -15.87 -14.75 -2.40
C HIS A 147 -14.66 -14.52 -1.49
N LEU A 148 -14.75 -14.90 -0.21
CA LEU A 148 -13.62 -14.85 0.71
C LEU A 148 -12.46 -15.73 0.23
N ARG A 149 -12.73 -16.97 -0.20
CA ARG A 149 -11.69 -17.87 -0.73
C ARG A 149 -11.01 -17.31 -1.97
N ARG A 150 -11.76 -16.68 -2.88
CA ARG A 150 -11.19 -16.03 -4.07
C ARG A 150 -10.28 -14.86 -3.69
N TYR A 151 -10.73 -13.99 -2.80
CA TYR A 151 -9.89 -12.90 -2.30
C TYR A 151 -8.60 -13.42 -1.65
N SER A 152 -8.69 -14.42 -0.78
CA SER A 152 -7.51 -15.03 -0.15
C SER A 152 -6.55 -15.66 -1.16
N GLN A 153 -7.04 -16.15 -2.30
CA GLN A 153 -6.21 -16.69 -3.35
C GLN A 153 -5.42 -15.59 -4.08
N ILE A 154 -6.06 -14.45 -4.38
CA ILE A 154 -5.38 -13.27 -4.93
C ILE A 154 -4.25 -12.82 -4.01
N GLU A 155 -4.52 -12.75 -2.70
CA GLU A 155 -3.52 -12.35 -1.70
C GLU A 155 -2.35 -13.33 -1.64
N LYS A 156 -2.62 -14.64 -1.65
CA LYS A 156 -1.58 -15.69 -1.64
C LYS A 156 -0.72 -15.70 -2.90
N GLU A 157 -1.31 -15.50 -4.07
CA GLU A 157 -0.57 -15.49 -5.32
C GLU A 157 0.26 -14.21 -5.47
N CYS A 158 -0.28 -13.07 -5.04
CA CYS A 158 0.49 -11.84 -4.91
C CYS A 158 1.68 -12.06 -3.98
N LEU A 159 1.45 -12.59 -2.78
CA LEU A 159 2.48 -12.94 -1.80
C LEU A 159 3.54 -13.89 -2.38
N GLY A 160 3.15 -14.88 -3.19
CA GLY A 160 4.08 -15.79 -3.85
C GLY A 160 5.01 -15.07 -4.84
N ILE A 161 4.48 -14.11 -5.60
CA ILE A 161 5.27 -13.27 -6.51
C ILE A 161 6.24 -12.37 -5.74
N VAL A 162 5.77 -11.73 -4.66
CA VAL A 162 6.61 -10.91 -3.77
C VAL A 162 7.76 -11.74 -3.20
N TRP A 163 7.42 -12.89 -2.62
CA TRP A 163 8.39 -13.79 -2.01
C TRP A 163 9.45 -14.25 -3.01
N ALA A 164 9.06 -14.57 -4.24
CA ALA A 164 10.01 -14.93 -5.29
C ALA A 164 10.99 -13.77 -5.58
N CYS A 165 10.48 -12.54 -5.67
CA CYS A 165 11.33 -11.37 -5.93
C CYS A 165 12.32 -11.12 -4.79
N GLU A 166 11.89 -11.27 -3.54
CA GLU A 166 12.77 -11.13 -2.37
C GLU A 166 13.81 -12.26 -2.30
N ARG A 167 13.39 -13.50 -2.54
CA ARG A 167 14.27 -14.67 -2.43
C ARG A 167 15.38 -14.67 -3.48
N PHE A 168 15.07 -14.14 -4.66
CA PHE A 168 15.97 -14.06 -5.81
C PHE A 168 16.50 -12.65 -6.05
N ASP A 169 16.40 -11.75 -5.07
CA ASP A 169 16.85 -10.35 -5.16
C ASP A 169 18.27 -10.21 -5.73
N LYS A 170 19.21 -11.07 -5.33
CA LYS A 170 20.59 -11.06 -5.86
C LYS A 170 20.71 -11.32 -7.36
N TYR A 171 19.72 -12.00 -7.96
CA TYR A 171 19.66 -12.28 -9.40
C TYR A 171 18.85 -11.24 -10.17
N LEU A 172 17.96 -10.53 -9.47
CA LEU A 172 17.12 -9.49 -10.05
C LEU A 172 17.80 -8.11 -9.98
N THR A 173 18.65 -7.90 -8.97
CA THR A 173 19.40 -6.67 -8.75
C THR A 173 20.36 -6.42 -9.91
N GLY A 174 20.24 -5.24 -10.55
CA GLY A 174 21.07 -4.82 -11.67
C GLY A 174 20.50 -5.17 -13.05
N LEU A 175 19.38 -5.90 -13.12
CA LEU A 175 18.65 -6.06 -14.38
C LEU A 175 17.98 -4.72 -14.75
N ALA A 176 18.16 -4.28 -15.99
CA ALA A 176 17.49 -3.08 -16.50
C ALA A 176 15.95 -3.22 -16.48
N HIS A 177 15.44 -4.45 -16.60
CA HIS A 177 14.03 -4.81 -16.46
C HIS A 177 13.92 -6.31 -16.19
N PHE A 178 12.89 -6.71 -15.42
CA PHE A 178 12.43 -8.09 -15.37
C PHE A 178 10.89 -8.12 -15.37
N THR A 179 10.33 -9.20 -15.90
CA THR A 179 8.88 -9.39 -16.01
C THR A 179 8.54 -10.64 -15.21
N ALA A 180 7.73 -10.52 -14.15
CA ALA A 180 7.07 -11.74 -13.66
C ALA A 180 5.88 -12.03 -14.56
N VAL A 181 5.55 -13.31 -14.68
CA VAL A 181 4.42 -13.78 -15.46
C VAL A 181 3.52 -14.56 -14.51
N THR A 182 2.24 -14.23 -14.50
CA THR A 182 1.22 -14.93 -13.73
C THR A 182 0.01 -15.16 -14.62
N ASP A 183 -0.62 -16.32 -14.50
CA ASP A 183 -1.92 -16.61 -15.09
C ASP A 183 -3.09 -16.03 -14.26
N HIS A 184 -2.78 -15.46 -13.10
CA HIS A 184 -3.75 -14.82 -12.22
C HIS A 184 -4.22 -13.48 -12.79
N LYS A 185 -5.35 -13.52 -13.50
CA LYS A 185 -5.94 -12.36 -14.19
C LYS A 185 -6.05 -11.08 -13.33
N PRO A 186 -6.43 -11.13 -12.03
CA PRO A 186 -6.41 -9.96 -11.15
C PRO A 186 -5.04 -9.30 -10.95
N LEU A 187 -3.94 -10.05 -11.05
CA LEU A 187 -2.58 -9.55 -10.82
C LEU A 187 -1.89 -9.05 -12.10
N LEU A 188 -2.38 -9.44 -13.28
CA LEU A 188 -1.84 -8.99 -14.58
C LEU A 188 -1.63 -7.47 -14.69
N PRO A 189 -2.54 -6.59 -14.23
CA PRO A 189 -2.33 -5.15 -14.32
C PRO A 189 -1.15 -4.65 -13.48
N ILE A 190 -0.88 -5.29 -12.34
CA ILE A 190 0.22 -4.95 -11.43
C ILE A 190 1.54 -5.45 -12.01
N VAL A 191 1.52 -6.73 -12.41
CA VAL A 191 2.67 -7.49 -12.91
C VAL A 191 3.18 -6.93 -14.23
N ASN A 192 2.28 -6.51 -15.13
CA ASN A 192 2.65 -6.08 -16.48
C ASN A 192 2.94 -4.58 -16.64
N LYS A 193 2.56 -3.72 -15.69
CA LYS A 193 2.73 -2.25 -15.84
C LYS A 193 3.86 -1.61 -15.04
N LYS A 194 4.30 -2.19 -13.92
CA LYS A 194 5.19 -1.46 -13.00
C LYS A 194 6.55 -2.10 -12.71
N GLY A 195 6.80 -3.33 -13.13
CA GLY A 195 7.95 -4.07 -12.61
C GLY A 195 7.72 -4.40 -11.13
N ILE A 196 8.14 -5.59 -10.73
CA ILE A 196 7.76 -6.19 -9.45
C ILE A 196 8.80 -6.03 -8.33
N PRO A 197 9.98 -5.37 -8.46
CA PRO A 197 10.89 -5.21 -7.32
C PRO A 197 10.35 -4.27 -6.24
N GLU A 198 9.09 -3.85 -6.40
CA GLU A 198 8.38 -2.87 -5.61
C GLU A 198 7.24 -3.52 -4.78
N ALA A 199 7.53 -4.63 -4.10
CA ALA A 199 6.54 -5.37 -3.34
C ALA A 199 6.47 -5.01 -1.83
N PRO A 200 5.29 -5.17 -1.18
CA PRO A 200 5.03 -4.83 0.24
C PRO A 200 5.83 -5.58 1.31
N THR A 201 6.27 -4.88 2.36
CA THR A 201 6.92 -5.46 3.57
C THR A 201 6.00 -6.32 4.45
N ARG A 202 4.70 -6.47 4.13
CA ARG A 202 3.79 -7.36 4.89
C ARG A 202 4.06 -8.85 4.64
N CYS A 203 5.00 -9.13 3.75
CA CYS A 203 5.39 -10.46 3.30
C CYS A 203 6.77 -10.90 3.84
N LYS A 204 7.43 -10.04 4.63
CA LYS A 204 8.66 -10.36 5.37
C LYS A 204 8.36 -10.87 6.77
#